data_AF-A0A6I8LJ05-F1
#
_entry.id   AF-A0A6I8LJ05-F1
#
_cell.length_a   1.000
_cell.length_b   1.000
_cell.length_c   1.000
_cell.angle_alpha   90.00
_cell.angle_beta   90.00
_cell.angle_gamma   90.00
#
_symmetry.space_group_name_H-M   'P 1'
#
loop_
_entity.id
_entity.type
_entity.pdbx_description
1 polymer ?
#
loop_
_entity_poly.entity_id
_entity_poly.type
_entity_poly.pdbx_seq_one_letter_code
_entity_poly.pdbx_strand_id
1 'polypeptide(L)'
;MLARTEFIQAMLVRSGLAGPELASATRTLAGFVLGASMADATWRRLDDPAAIAKVRAHILGSARRYPTLSTSGFVDAGWPDDELFGFGLDRILGQLVGPS
;
A
#
# COMPACT_ATOMS: atom_id res chain seq x y z
N MET A 1 18.39 -4.63 -3.82
CA MET A 1 17.08 -4.73 -4.51
C MET A 1 16.89 -6.11 -5.16
N LEU A 2 17.85 -6.58 -5.97
CA LEU A 2 17.78 -7.88 -6.66
C LEU A 2 17.57 -9.08 -5.71
N ALA A 3 18.26 -9.11 -4.55
CA ALA A 3 18.08 -10.17 -3.55
C ALA A 3 16.67 -10.24 -2.93
N ARG A 4 15.98 -9.10 -2.79
CA ARG A 4 14.59 -9.05 -2.29
C ARG A 4 13.61 -9.54 -3.36
N THR A 5 13.88 -9.17 -4.61
CA THR A 5 13.11 -9.65 -5.78
C THR A 5 13.28 -11.16 -5.97
N GLU A 6 14.49 -11.71 -5.80
CA GLU A 6 14.77 -13.14 -5.85
C GLU A 6 14.04 -13.92 -4.74
N PHE A 7 14.07 -13.40 -3.50
CA PHE A 7 13.35 -14.02 -2.38
C PHE A 7 11.82 -14.10 -2.63
N ILE A 8 11.26 -13.02 -3.18
CA ILE A 8 9.86 -12.92 -3.60
C ILE A 8 9.55 -13.92 -4.73
N GLN A 9 10.37 -13.94 -5.78
CA GLN A 9 10.23 -14.87 -6.90
C GLN A 9 10.26 -16.31 -6.41
N ALA A 10 11.22 -16.65 -5.55
CA ALA A 10 11.34 -17.98 -4.99
C ALA A 10 10.13 -18.37 -4.10
N MET A 11 9.55 -17.42 -3.36
CA MET A 11 8.32 -17.64 -2.60
C MET A 11 7.12 -17.92 -3.50
N LEU A 12 6.96 -17.14 -4.58
CA LEU A 12 5.85 -17.31 -5.54
C LEU A 12 5.97 -18.61 -6.35
N VAL A 13 7.19 -19.00 -6.72
CA VAL A 13 7.45 -20.31 -7.35
C VAL A 13 7.10 -21.44 -6.39
N ARG A 14 7.44 -21.33 -5.10
CA ARG A 14 7.10 -22.33 -4.08
C ARG A 14 5.59 -22.45 -3.83
N SER A 15 4.80 -21.41 -4.11
CA SER A 15 3.34 -21.47 -4.02
C SER A 15 2.68 -22.10 -5.26
N GLY A 16 3.45 -22.64 -6.19
CA GLY A 16 2.95 -23.33 -7.39
C GLY A 16 2.63 -22.41 -8.57
N LEU A 17 2.95 -21.11 -8.47
CA LEU A 17 2.78 -20.18 -9.58
C LEU A 17 3.89 -20.40 -10.62
N ALA A 18 3.49 -20.52 -11.88
CA ALA A 18 4.39 -20.64 -13.02
C ALA A 18 3.92 -19.73 -14.17
N GLY A 19 4.74 -19.59 -15.21
CA GLY A 19 4.31 -18.97 -16.47
C GLY A 19 3.72 -17.55 -16.32
N PRO A 20 2.63 -17.24 -17.04
CA PRO A 20 1.96 -15.94 -16.97
C PRO A 20 1.50 -15.53 -15.56
N GLU A 21 1.05 -16.47 -14.75
CA GLU A 21 0.58 -16.25 -13.39
C GLU A 21 1.72 -15.78 -12.48
N LEU A 22 2.89 -16.41 -12.57
CA LEU A 22 4.10 -16.00 -11.86
C LEU A 22 4.55 -14.59 -12.28
N ALA A 23 4.55 -14.31 -13.57
CA ALA A 23 4.94 -13.00 -14.10
C ALA A 23 3.98 -11.89 -13.62
N SER A 24 2.67 -12.17 -13.64
CA SER A 24 1.63 -11.26 -13.14
C SER A 24 1.75 -11.00 -11.63
N ALA A 25 1.93 -12.06 -10.83
CA ALA A 25 2.12 -11.95 -9.39
C ALA A 25 3.35 -11.11 -9.03
N THR A 26 4.45 -11.33 -9.74
CA THR A 26 5.70 -10.59 -9.53
C THR A 26 5.56 -9.12 -9.88
N ARG A 27 4.90 -8.80 -11.00
CA ARG A 27 4.65 -7.42 -11.41
C ARG A 27 3.71 -6.70 -10.44
N THR A 28 2.67 -7.38 -9.98
CA THR A 28 1.73 -6.86 -8.99
C THR A 28 2.43 -6.51 -7.69
N LEU A 29 3.27 -7.42 -7.18
CA LEU A 29 3.99 -7.19 -5.95
C LEU A 29 5.05 -6.08 -6.08
N ALA A 30 5.78 -6.05 -7.20
CA ALA A 30 6.72 -4.96 -7.47
C ALA A 30 6.01 -3.60 -7.52
N GLY A 31 4.85 -3.52 -8.18
CA GLY A 31 4.03 -2.33 -8.24
C GLY A 31 3.57 -1.86 -6.85
N PHE A 32 3.12 -2.80 -6.01
CA PHE A 32 2.74 -2.49 -4.63
C PHE A 32 3.90 -1.96 -3.80
N VAL A 33 5.05 -2.65 -3.79
CA VAL A 33 6.23 -2.22 -3.01
C VAL A 33 6.73 -0.85 -3.46
N LEU A 34 6.77 -0.59 -4.76
CA LEU A 34 7.14 0.72 -5.30
C LEU A 34 6.15 1.80 -4.89
N GLY A 35 4.84 1.55 -5.03
CA GLY A 35 3.79 2.48 -4.64
C GLY A 35 3.82 2.82 -3.16
N ALA A 36 3.97 1.82 -2.29
CA ALA A 36 4.09 2.03 -0.85
C ALA A 36 5.36 2.82 -0.49
N SER A 37 6.50 2.49 -1.10
CA SER A 37 7.77 3.21 -0.86
C SER A 37 7.69 4.67 -1.30
N MET A 38 6.98 4.97 -2.40
CA MET A 38 6.75 6.35 -2.86
C MET A 38 5.81 7.12 -1.94
N ALA A 39 4.74 6.48 -1.46
CA ALA A 39 3.81 7.09 -0.52
C ALA A 39 4.52 7.45 0.79
N ASP A 40 5.27 6.51 1.36
CA ASP A 40 6.09 6.67 2.55
C ASP A 40 7.16 7.79 2.36
N ALA A 41 7.87 7.82 1.23
CA ALA A 41 8.81 8.90 0.92
C ALA A 41 8.12 10.28 0.78
N THR A 42 6.88 10.32 0.32
CA THR A 42 6.08 11.54 0.19
C THR A 42 5.58 12.00 1.55
N TRP A 43 5.10 11.09 2.38
CA TRP A 43 4.63 11.37 3.74
C TRP A 43 5.76 11.76 4.68
N ARG A 44 6.93 11.11 4.63
CA ARG A 44 8.13 11.56 5.36
C ARG A 44 8.58 12.98 4.97
N ARG A 45 8.34 13.41 3.73
CA ARG A 45 8.58 14.80 3.30
C ARG A 45 7.51 15.77 3.81
N LEU A 46 6.32 15.26 4.12
CA LEU A 46 5.17 15.97 4.67
C LEU A 46 5.05 15.80 6.19
N ASP A 47 6.05 15.22 6.86
CA ASP A 47 6.12 14.95 8.32
C ASP A 47 6.26 16.24 9.16
N ASP A 48 5.71 17.33 8.63
CA ASP A 48 5.37 18.53 9.35
C ASP A 48 3.94 18.36 9.90
N PRO A 49 3.76 18.24 11.22
CA PRO A 49 2.45 18.15 11.85
C PRO A 49 1.49 19.29 11.46
N ALA A 50 2.02 20.48 11.14
CA ALA A 50 1.20 21.61 10.70
C ALA A 50 0.66 21.42 9.27
N ALA A 51 1.43 20.79 8.38
CA ALA A 51 0.99 20.45 7.03
C ALA A 51 -0.14 19.41 7.07
N ILE A 52 0.01 18.37 7.92
CA ILE A 52 -1.01 17.34 8.15
C ILE A 52 -2.29 17.96 8.72
N ALA A 53 -2.17 18.84 9.72
CA ALA A 53 -3.32 19.55 10.31
C ALA A 53 -4.07 20.41 9.28
N LYS A 54 -3.34 21.06 8.36
CA LYS A 54 -3.93 21.87 7.28
C LYS A 54 -4.69 21.02 6.26
N VAL A 55 -4.14 19.86 5.89
CA VAL A 55 -4.83 18.89 5.01
C VAL A 55 -6.11 18.38 5.67
N ARG A 56 -6.04 18.01 6.95
CA ARG A 56 -7.21 17.61 7.76
C ARG A 56 -8.28 18.70 7.77
N ALA A 57 -7.91 19.95 8.10
CA ALA A 57 -8.84 21.07 8.13
C ALA A 57 -9.48 21.33 6.76
N HIS A 58 -8.73 21.19 5.67
CA HIS A 58 -9.25 21.35 4.32
C HIS A 58 -10.29 20.28 3.95
N ILE A 59 -10.02 19.01 4.27
CA ILE A 59 -10.94 17.89 4.00
C ILE A 59 -12.25 18.07 4.78
N LEU A 60 -12.16 18.39 6.08
CA LEU A 60 -13.34 18.59 6.93
C LEU A 60 -14.15 19.83 6.51
N GLY A 61 -13.48 20.95 6.23
CA GLY A 61 -14.12 22.16 5.72
C GLY A 61 -14.76 22.00 4.34
N SER A 62 -14.35 20.97 3.59
CA SER A 62 -14.85 20.65 2.25
C SER A 62 -15.59 19.31 2.19
N ALA A 63 -16.23 18.89 3.29
CA ALA A 63 -16.86 17.57 3.40
C ALA A 63 -17.89 17.27 2.29
N ARG A 64 -18.61 18.28 1.77
CA ARG A 64 -19.51 18.09 0.60
C ARG A 64 -18.76 17.68 -0.68
N ARG A 65 -17.50 18.09 -0.83
CA ARG A 65 -16.64 17.75 -1.97
C ARG A 65 -15.86 16.46 -1.74
N TYR A 66 -15.56 16.12 -0.49
CA TYR A 66 -14.80 14.92 -0.11
C TYR A 66 -15.54 14.03 0.91
N PRO A 67 -16.77 13.58 0.60
CA PRO A 67 -17.61 12.87 1.57
C PRO A 67 -16.94 11.58 2.06
N THR A 68 -16.31 10.81 1.17
CA THR A 68 -15.60 9.57 1.51
C THR A 68 -14.41 9.84 2.43
N LEU A 69 -13.57 10.82 2.14
CA LEU A 69 -12.39 11.13 2.98
C LEU A 69 -12.79 11.66 4.36
N SER A 70 -13.89 12.44 4.42
CA SER A 70 -14.39 12.98 5.69
C SER A 70 -15.05 11.93 6.59
N THR A 71 -15.40 10.74 6.08
CA THR A 71 -16.16 9.72 6.82
C THR A 71 -15.45 8.37 6.94
N SER A 72 -14.44 8.08 6.11
CA SER A 72 -13.73 6.79 6.10
C SER A 72 -12.75 6.57 7.25
N GLY A 73 -12.65 7.53 8.17
CA GLY A 73 -11.60 7.57 9.19
C GLY A 73 -10.24 8.04 8.66
N PHE A 74 -10.10 8.36 7.36
CA PHE A 74 -8.84 8.85 6.76
C PHE A 74 -8.28 10.08 7.48
N VAL A 75 -9.15 10.97 7.94
CA VAL A 75 -8.75 12.19 8.64
C VAL A 75 -8.22 11.91 10.04
N ASP A 76 -8.74 10.87 10.70
CA ASP A 76 -8.40 10.48 12.08
C ASP A 76 -7.35 9.36 12.14
N ALA A 77 -7.07 8.75 10.99
CA ALA A 77 -6.12 7.68 10.80
C ALA A 77 -4.69 8.15 11.06
N GLY A 78 -4.15 7.77 12.22
CA GLY A 78 -2.72 7.77 12.51
C GLY A 78 -2.12 6.37 12.41
N TRP A 79 -2.57 5.56 11.44
CA TRP A 79 -2.07 4.20 11.29
C TRP A 79 -0.58 4.22 10.93
N PRO A 80 0.26 3.43 11.60
CA PRO A 80 1.66 3.31 11.23
C PRO A 80 1.79 2.81 9.79
N ASP A 81 2.63 3.47 8.98
CA ASP A 81 2.88 3.10 7.59
C ASP A 81 3.34 1.64 7.47
N ASP A 82 4.12 1.15 8.43
CA ASP A 82 4.59 -0.24 8.48
C ASP A 82 3.44 -1.25 8.67
N GLU A 83 2.41 -0.91 9.45
CA GLU A 83 1.22 -1.76 9.63
C GLU A 83 0.36 -1.76 8.36
N LEU A 84 0.16 -0.60 7.74
CA LEU A 84 -0.57 -0.49 6.47
C LEU A 84 0.14 -1.24 5.34
N PHE A 85 1.47 -1.20 5.31
CA PHE A 85 2.27 -1.98 4.38
C PHE A 85 2.06 -3.49 4.59
N GLY A 86 2.11 -3.97 5.83
CA GLY A 86 1.85 -5.36 6.18
C GLY A 86 0.46 -5.82 5.76
N PHE A 87 -0.59 -5.07 6.15
CA PHE A 87 -1.96 -5.41 5.76
C PHE A 87 -2.18 -5.40 4.25
N GLY A 88 -1.58 -4.45 3.53
CA GLY A 88 -1.64 -4.40 2.07
C GLY A 88 -0.95 -5.60 1.42
N LEU A 89 0.21 -5.98 1.94
CA LEU A 89 0.97 -7.15 1.48
C LEU A 89 0.17 -8.44 1.68
N ASP A 90 -0.36 -8.67 2.87
CA ASP A 90 -1.15 -9.86 3.19
C ASP A 90 -2.40 -9.98 2.30
N ARG A 91 -3.07 -8.85 2.04
CA ARG A 91 -4.23 -8.82 1.14
C ARG A 91 -3.87 -9.22 -0.28
N ILE A 92 -2.74 -8.72 -0.81
CA ILE A 92 -2.27 -9.06 -2.15
C ILE A 92 -1.88 -10.53 -2.23
N LEU A 93 -1.13 -11.03 -1.24
CA LEU A 93 -0.73 -12.43 -1.19
C LEU A 93 -1.95 -13.36 -1.08
N GLY A 94 -2.96 -13.00 -0.29
CA GLY A 94 -4.21 -13.76 -0.19
C GLY A 94 -4.98 -13.85 -1.51
N GLN A 95 -4.92 -12.83 -2.36
CA GLN A 95 -5.55 -12.83 -3.70
C GLN A 95 -4.74 -13.63 -4.73
N LEU A 96 -3.41 -13.66 -4.59
CA LEU A 96 -2.52 -14.39 -5.51
C LEU A 96 -2.49 -15.90 -5.26
N VAL A 97 -2.87 -16.35 -4.06
CA VAL A 97 -2.82 -17.76 -3.62
C VAL A 97 -4.23 -18.34 -3.39
N GLY A 98 -5.29 -17.55 -3.54
CA GLY A 98 -6.68 -17.99 -3.37
C GLY A 98 -7.14 -18.97 -4.47
N PRO A 99 -8.05 -19.91 -4.16
CA PRO A 99 -8.51 -20.91 -5.13
C PRO A 99 -9.26 -20.24 -6.29
N SER A 100 -8.84 -20.56 -7.52
CA SER A 100 -9.53 -20.25 -8.77
C SER A 100 -10.91 -20.90 -8.86
#